data_AF-A0A1F8R1J9-F1
#
_entry.id   AF-A0A1F8R1J9-F1
#
_cell.length_a   1.000
_cell.length_b   1.000
_cell.length_c   1.000
_cell.angle_alpha   90.00
_cell.angle_beta   90.00
_cell.angle_gamma   90.00
#
_symmetry.space_group_name_H-M   'P 1'
#
loop_
_entity.id
_entity.type
_entity.pdbx_description
1 polymer ?
#
loop_
_entity_poly.entity_id
_entity_poly.type
_entity_poly.pdbx_seq_one_letter_code
_entity_poly.pdbx_strand_id
1 'polypeptide(L)' 'MRLNEEQRELWADKLMDLANLSVAALIFGALLSTSRPQWDLLSLGLTIYFLLAIIATWLRR' A
#
# COMPACT_ATOMS: atom_id res chain seq x y z
N MET A 1 11.63 4.81 -26.27
CA MET A 1 11.78 5.28 -24.87
C MET A 1 10.44 5.50 -24.16
N ARG A 2 9.36 5.91 -24.85
CA ARG A 2 7.99 6.02 -24.27
C ARG A 2 7.45 4.74 -23.60
N LEU A 3 7.78 3.56 -24.13
CA LEU A 3 7.40 2.26 -23.54
C LEU A 3 7.93 2.05 -22.10
N ASN A 4 9.05 2.66 -21.72
CA ASN A 4 9.57 2.56 -20.34
C ASN A 4 8.85 3.50 -19.37
N GLU A 5 8.35 4.64 -19.85
CA GLU A 5 7.59 5.60 -19.03
C GLU A 5 6.20 5.02 -18.72
N GLU A 6 5.51 4.49 -19.74
CA GLU A 6 4.22 3.81 -19.55
C GLU A 6 4.35 2.61 -18.59
N GLN A 7 5.42 1.82 -18.71
CA GLN A 7 5.66 0.72 -17.77
C GLN A 7 5.93 1.22 -16.34
N ARG A 8 6.71 2.29 -16.15
CA ARG A 8 6.93 2.89 -14.82
C ARG A 8 5.63 3.37 -14.20
N GLU A 9 4.76 4.03 -14.96
CA GLU A 9 3.46 4.47 -14.45
C GLU A 9 2.57 3.27 -14.07
N LEU A 10 2.54 2.22 -14.90
CA LEU A 10 1.77 1.01 -14.63
C LEU A 10 2.25 0.29 -13.35
N TRP A 11 3.56 0.26 -13.11
CA TRP A 11 4.12 -0.27 -11.87
C TRP A 11 3.83 0.62 -10.65
N ALA A 12 3.89 1.94 -10.82
CA ALA A 12 3.56 2.89 -9.75
C ALA A 12 2.09 2.72 -9.32
N ASP A 13 1.18 2.63 -10.28
CA ASP A 13 -0.24 2.42 -10.03
C ASP A 13 -0.50 1.07 -9.34
N LYS A 14 0.12 -0.02 -9.82
CA LYS A 14 -0.01 -1.34 -9.18
C LYS A 14 0.53 -1.37 -7.76
N LEU A 15 1.64 -0.69 -7.48
CA LEU A 15 2.20 -0.59 -6.13
C LEU A 15 1.27 0.18 -5.20
N MET A 16 0.61 1.22 -5.72
CA MET A 16 -0.35 2.02 -4.97
C MET A 16 -1.65 1.26 -4.69
N ASP A 17 -2.14 0.49 -5.67
CA ASP A 17 -3.26 -0.42 -5.50
C ASP A 17 -2.95 -1.50 -4.46
N LEU A 18 -1.76 -2.12 -4.53
CA LEU A 18 -1.33 -3.11 -3.56
C LEU A 18 -1.25 -2.52 -2.14
N ALA A 19 -0.75 -1.28 -2.01
CA ALA A 19 -0.71 -0.57 -0.74
C ALA A 19 -2.13 -0.36 -0.17
N ASN A 20 -3.07 0.11 -0.99
CA ASN A 20 -4.46 0.29 -0.61
C ASN A 20 -5.11 -1.04 -0.20
N LEU A 21 -4.89 -2.11 -0.97
CA LEU A 21 -5.45 -3.43 -0.70
C LEU A 21 -4.92 -4.01 0.61
N SER A 22 -3.63 -3.82 0.90
CA SER A 22 -2.99 -4.27 2.14
C SER A 22 -3.54 -3.54 3.36
N VAL A 23 -3.73 -2.22 3.27
CA VAL A 23 -4.35 -1.41 4.34
C VAL A 23 -5.81 -1.80 4.53
N ALA A 24 -6.57 -1.96 3.46
CA ALA A 24 -7.95 -2.41 3.53
C ALA A 24 -8.04 -3.78 4.22
N ALA A 25 -7.22 -4.75 3.82
CA ALA A 25 -7.18 -6.07 4.44
C ALA A 25 -6.86 -6.00 5.95
N LEU A 26 -5.95 -5.12 6.36
CA LEU A 26 -5.63 -4.92 7.78
C LEU A 26 -6.76 -4.25 8.56
N ILE A 27 -7.42 -3.24 8.01
CA ILE A 27 -8.55 -2.56 8.64
C ILE A 27 -9.74 -3.53 8.76
N PHE A 28 -10.09 -4.23 7.69
CA PHE A 28 -11.16 -5.23 7.71
C PHE A 28 -10.82 -6.41 8.64
N GLY A 29 -9.57 -6.86 8.65
CA GLY A 29 -9.09 -7.89 9.59
C GLY A 29 -9.20 -7.43 11.05
N ALA A 30 -8.84 -6.18 11.35
CA ALA A 30 -9.00 -5.61 12.68
C ALA A 30 -10.47 -5.43 13.08
N LEU A 31 -11.34 -5.07 12.11
CA LEU A 31 -12.78 -4.91 12.33
C LEU A 31 -13.47 -6.26 12.60
N LEU A 32 -13.04 -7.32 11.91
CA LEU A 32 -13.54 -8.68 12.08
C LEU A 32 -12.95 -9.37 13.32
N SER A 33 -11.82 -8.90 13.84
CA SER A 33 -11.24 -9.41 15.08
C SER A 33 -12.02 -8.90 16.30
N THR A 34 -12.77 -9.80 16.94
CA THR A 34 -13.50 -9.56 18.19
C THR A 34 -12.59 -9.47 19.43
N SER A 35 -11.28 -9.68 19.28
CA SER A 35 -10.33 -9.81 20.39
C SER A 35 -9.28 -8.71 20.38
N ARG A 36 -9.63 -7.58 21.03
CA ARG A 36 -8.81 -6.38 21.28
C ARG A 36 -8.21 -5.72 20.02
N PRO A 37 -8.32 -4.39 19.86
CA PRO A 37 -7.69 -3.70 18.73
C PRO A 37 -6.17 -3.90 18.76
N GLN A 38 -5.64 -4.54 17.70
CA GLN A 38 -4.21 -4.80 17.52
C GLN A 38 -3.56 -3.57 16.87
N TRP A 39 -3.31 -2.55 17.69
CA TRP A 39 -2.71 -1.29 17.26
C TRP A 39 -1.35 -1.48 16.58
N ASP A 40 -0.59 -2.50 16.99
CA ASP A 40 0.71 -2.85 16.40
C ASP A 40 0.56 -3.21 14.91
N LEU A 41 -0.44 -4.04 14.56
CA LEU A 41 -0.71 -4.42 13.17
C LEU A 41 -1.18 -3.23 12.32
N LEU A 42 -2.00 -2.35 12.90
CA LEU A 42 -2.44 -1.15 12.21
C LEU A 42 -1.26 -0.21 11.92
N SER A 43 -0.36 -0.01 12.88
CA SER A 43 0.83 0.83 12.71
C SER A 43 1.80 0.25 11.66
N LEU A 44 1.94 -1.08 11.62
CA LEU A 44 2.76 -1.78 10.63
C LEU A 44 2.15 -1.68 9.22
N GLY A 45 0.83 -1.81 9.09
CA GLY A 45 0.10 -1.57 7.84
C GLY A 45 0.28 -0.16 7.30
N LEU A 46 0.18 0.82 8.19
CA LEU A 46 0.37 2.23 7.85
C LEU A 46 1.81 2.50 7.40
N THR A 47 2.79 1.87 8.04
CA THR A 47 4.21 1.98 7.65
C THR A 47 4.46 1.39 6.27
N ILE A 48 3.91 0.19 5.99
CA ILE A 48 4.01 -0.46 4.67
C ILE A 48 3.34 0.40 3.60
N TYR A 49 2.17 0.98 3.90
CA TYR A 49 1.48 1.89 2.99
C TYR A 49 2.35 3.08 2.61
N PHE A 50 2.94 3.76 3.61
CA PHE A 50 3.81 4.90 3.35
C PHE A 50 5.06 4.50 2.53
N LEU A 51 5.67 3.35 2.82
CA LEU A 51 6.79 2.83 2.03
C LEU A 51 6.40 2.62 0.57
N LEU A 52 5.28 1.94 0.30
CA LEU A 52 4.80 1.68 -1.05
C LEU A 52 4.39 2.97 -1.77
N ALA A 53 3.75 3.91 -1.07
CA ALA A 53 3.38 5.21 -1.61
C ALA A 53 4.61 6.07 -1.97
N ILE A 54 5.66 6.04 -1.14
CA ILE A 54 6.93 6.72 -1.43
C ILE A 54 7.58 6.11 -2.67
N ILE A 55 7.67 4.78 -2.74
CA ILE A 55 8.25 4.08 -3.89
C ILE A 55 7.46 4.40 -5.17
N ALA A 56 6.12 4.35 -5.11
CA ALA A 56 5.26 4.69 -6.25
C ALA A 56 5.47 6.14 -6.70
N THR A 57 5.55 7.09 -5.76
CA THR A 57 5.81 8.51 -6.06
C THR A 57 7.20 8.72 -6.67
N TRP A 58 8.21 7.99 -6.19
CA TRP A 58 9.57 8.01 -6.75
C TRP A 58 9.63 7.39 -8.14
N LEU A 59 8.83 6.36 -8.40
CA LEU A 59 8.75 5.70 -9.69
C LEU A 59 8.04 6.57 -10.75
N ARG A 60 7.10 7.43 -10.30
CA ARG A 60 6.38 8.38 -11.15
C ARG A 60 7.19 9.64 -11.49
N ARG A 61 8.26 9.91 -10.74
CA ARG A 61 9.25 10.97 -11.02
C ARG A 61 10.32 10.50 -11.99
#